data_AF-A0A0C5XT90-F1
#
_entry.id   AF-A0A0C5XT90-F1
#
_cell.length_a   1.000
_cell.length_b   1.000
_cell.length_c   1.000
_cell.angle_alpha   90.00
_cell.angle_beta   90.00
_cell.angle_gamma   90.00
#
_symmetry.space_group_name_H-M   'P 1'
#
loop_
_entity.id
_entity.type
_entity.pdbx_description
1 polymer ?
#
loop_
_entity_poly.entity_id
_entity_poly.type
_entity_poly.pdbx_seq_one_letter_code
_entity_poly.pdbx_strand_id
1 'polypeptide(L)'
;MREQLPLRPAEFVKIRDGYIAFLKRPAGTALTAIIPTSVLGAMASAAKRGRKRRNGLHLAQLASVVVVLLAVVLIAAQDRIAQGSGLVLLFAGGCTFVWARKRAKVRDEPEIEEILTEPDETLARNLRALDDFRKQIASGDISCVERLPDGNLKPVTKSALRAFLADHGTLLIVSRDQNLWQCIPHRPIPMSELLVKLGGRVAPALVTSRTLLDTADGDLFDRRIKWLLAHSEADRRANSFREAIQIIIALRRPELDGLTFERKKEILSKERISDSRMEKIHAGVYPAFNNYLRQLPMHEFP
;
A
#
# COMPACT_ATOMS: atom_id res chain seq x y z
N MET A 1 -26.62 21.66 -12.52
CA MET A 1 -25.43 20.81 -12.27
C MET A 1 -25.90 19.61 -11.47
N ARG A 2 -25.80 18.38 -12.02
CA ARG A 2 -26.16 17.16 -11.28
C ARG A 2 -24.97 16.78 -10.41
N GLU A 3 -25.11 16.87 -9.10
CA GLU A 3 -24.17 16.29 -8.15
C GLU A 3 -24.07 14.78 -8.41
N GLN A 4 -22.88 14.30 -8.74
CA GLN A 4 -22.61 12.87 -8.84
C GLN A 4 -22.64 12.29 -7.42
N LEU A 5 -23.76 11.65 -7.09
CA LEU A 5 -23.96 10.81 -5.92
C LEU A 5 -22.77 9.85 -5.71
N PRO A 6 -22.47 9.47 -4.45
CA PRO A 6 -21.44 8.48 -4.18
C PRO A 6 -21.78 7.17 -4.90
N LEU A 7 -20.77 6.63 -5.61
CA LEU A 7 -20.81 5.37 -6.35
C LEU A 7 -21.57 4.29 -5.56
N ARG A 8 -22.56 3.66 -6.18
CA ARG A 8 -23.38 2.62 -5.52
C ARG A 8 -22.46 1.47 -5.06
N PRO A 9 -22.72 0.83 -3.91
CA PRO A 9 -21.87 -0.22 -3.33
C PRO A 9 -21.61 -1.45 -4.23
N ALA A 10 -22.35 -1.60 -5.33
CA ALA A 10 -22.28 -2.72 -6.26
C ALA A 10 -21.44 -2.45 -7.53
N GLU A 11 -21.00 -1.22 -7.77
CA GLU A 11 -20.41 -0.83 -9.06
C GLU A 11 -18.88 -1.02 -9.07
N PHE A 12 -18.38 -1.64 -10.13
CA PHE A 12 -16.94 -1.75 -10.39
C PHE A 12 -16.43 -0.42 -10.93
N VAL A 13 -15.41 0.13 -10.29
CA VAL A 13 -14.78 1.39 -10.70
C VAL A 13 -13.35 1.17 -11.13
N LYS A 14 -12.83 2.04 -11.99
CA LYS A 14 -11.42 2.00 -12.41
C LYS A 14 -10.54 1.97 -11.17
N ILE A 15 -9.52 1.12 -11.15
CA ILE A 15 -8.69 0.90 -9.97
C ILE A 15 -8.13 2.19 -9.34
N ARG A 16 -7.75 3.17 -10.18
CA ARG A 16 -7.31 4.50 -9.74
C ARG A 16 -8.42 5.28 -9.03
N ASP A 17 -9.60 5.31 -9.62
CA ASP A 17 -10.76 5.98 -9.03
C ASP A 17 -11.22 5.23 -7.77
N GLY A 18 -11.01 3.91 -7.76
CA GLY A 18 -11.12 3.06 -6.59
C GLY A 18 -10.18 3.49 -5.46
N TYR A 19 -8.91 3.75 -5.75
CA TYR A 19 -7.97 4.27 -4.77
C TYR A 19 -8.39 5.66 -4.25
N ILE A 20 -8.85 6.56 -5.12
CA ILE A 20 -9.35 7.90 -4.74
C ILE A 20 -10.57 7.79 -3.81
N ALA A 21 -11.51 6.91 -4.14
CA ALA A 21 -12.70 6.67 -3.33
C ALA A 21 -12.39 5.91 -2.03
N PHE A 22 -11.42 5.00 -2.03
CA PHE A 22 -10.86 4.36 -0.84
C PHE A 22 -10.24 5.39 0.11
N LEU A 23 -9.71 6.49 -0.46
CA LEU A 23 -9.25 7.65 0.29
C LEU A 23 -10.36 8.63 0.72
N LYS A 24 -11.64 8.33 0.46
CA LYS A 24 -12.78 9.25 0.68
C LYS A 24 -12.60 10.64 0.05
N ARG A 25 -11.85 10.72 -1.05
CA ARG A 25 -11.70 11.97 -1.82
C ARG A 25 -12.87 12.13 -2.79
N PRO A 26 -13.27 13.37 -3.13
CA PRO A 26 -14.32 13.63 -4.11
C PRO A 26 -14.04 12.93 -5.45
N ALA A 27 -15.09 12.44 -6.09
CA ALA A 27 -14.99 11.92 -7.46
C ALA A 27 -14.40 13.00 -8.40
N GLY A 28 -13.50 12.58 -9.28
CA GLY A 28 -12.80 13.51 -10.18
C GLY A 28 -11.54 14.18 -9.59
N THR A 29 -11.18 13.90 -8.33
CA THR A 29 -9.91 14.37 -7.76
C THR A 29 -8.74 13.89 -8.63
N ALA A 30 -7.88 14.82 -9.07
CA ALA A 30 -6.68 14.47 -9.82
C ALA A 30 -5.72 13.68 -8.93
N LEU A 31 -5.14 12.58 -9.44
CA LEU A 31 -4.18 11.79 -8.66
C LEU A 31 -2.95 12.61 -8.27
N THR A 32 -2.60 13.60 -9.08
CA THR A 32 -1.51 14.55 -8.81
C THR A 32 -1.77 15.44 -7.60
N ALA A 33 -3.03 15.59 -7.17
CA ALA A 33 -3.40 16.28 -5.93
C ALA A 33 -3.27 15.38 -4.69
N ILE A 34 -3.08 14.07 -4.87
CA ILE A 34 -2.93 13.07 -3.81
C ILE A 34 -1.47 12.62 -3.71
N ILE A 35 -0.83 12.38 -4.86
CA ILE A 35 0.56 11.97 -5.00
C ILE A 35 1.22 12.93 -5.99
N PRO A 36 2.22 13.74 -5.56
CA PRO A 36 2.92 14.67 -6.43
C PRO A 36 3.50 13.99 -7.68
N THR A 37 3.57 14.74 -8.77
CA THR A 37 4.14 14.28 -10.05
C THR A 37 5.60 13.86 -9.93
N SER A 38 6.37 14.51 -9.05
CA SER A 38 7.76 14.14 -8.74
C SER A 38 7.85 12.71 -8.19
N VAL A 39 6.96 12.35 -7.26
CA VAL A 39 6.88 11.02 -6.65
C VAL A 39 6.44 9.96 -7.67
N LEU A 40 5.40 10.27 -8.47
CA LEU A 40 4.96 9.37 -9.55
C LEU A 40 6.09 9.14 -10.58
N GLY A 41 6.84 10.19 -10.91
CA GLY A 41 8.01 10.12 -11.78
C GLY A 41 9.17 9.30 -11.18
N ALA A 42 9.42 9.43 -9.88
CA ALA A 42 10.41 8.65 -9.16
C ALA A 42 10.04 7.15 -9.15
N MET A 43 8.77 6.81 -8.86
CA MET A 43 8.27 5.43 -8.92
C MET A 43 8.40 4.83 -10.34
N ALA A 44 8.03 5.59 -11.37
CA ALA A 44 8.17 5.15 -12.76
C ALA A 44 9.64 4.95 -13.16
N SER A 45 10.53 5.85 -12.72
CA SER A 45 11.97 5.76 -12.98
C SER A 45 12.60 4.56 -12.26
N ALA A 46 12.24 4.33 -11.00
CA ALA A 46 12.67 3.16 -10.25
C ALA A 46 12.22 1.86 -10.93
N ALA A 47 10.98 1.78 -11.40
CA ALA A 47 10.48 0.62 -12.12
C ALA A 47 11.25 0.34 -13.42
N LYS A 48 11.57 1.38 -14.20
CA LYS A 48 12.40 1.25 -15.41
C LYS A 48 13.82 0.76 -15.07
N ARG A 49 14.45 1.32 -14.03
CA ARG A 49 15.77 0.88 -13.56
C ARG A 49 15.74 -0.58 -13.09
N GLY A 50 14.74 -0.94 -12.30
CA GLY A 50 14.52 -2.31 -11.82
C GLY A 50 14.31 -3.32 -12.96
N ARG A 51 13.61 -2.92 -14.04
CA ARG A 51 13.50 -3.75 -15.27
C ARG A 51 14.86 -3.92 -15.96
N LYS A 52 15.60 -2.83 -16.18
CA LYS A 52 16.93 -2.88 -16.83
C LYS A 52 17.91 -3.76 -16.05
N ARG A 53 17.93 -3.62 -14.71
CA ARG A 53 18.75 -4.46 -13.82
C ARG A 53 18.37 -5.93 -13.91
N ARG A 54 17.08 -6.28 -13.84
CA ARG A 54 16.62 -7.68 -13.98
C ARG A 54 17.01 -8.27 -15.31
N ASN A 55 16.86 -7.53 -16.41
CA ASN A 55 17.31 -7.98 -17.72
C ASN A 55 18.82 -8.27 -17.72
N GLY A 56 19.64 -7.38 -17.14
CA GLY A 56 21.08 -7.61 -16.99
C GLY A 56 21.42 -8.84 -16.15
N LEU A 57 20.69 -9.06 -15.04
CA LEU A 57 20.87 -10.25 -14.19
C LEU A 57 20.44 -11.55 -14.88
N HIS A 58 19.37 -11.53 -15.66
CA HIS A 58 18.96 -12.67 -16.49
C HIS A 58 19.99 -12.97 -17.57
N LEU A 59 20.56 -11.95 -18.20
CA LEU A 59 21.61 -12.11 -19.20
C LEU A 59 22.89 -12.68 -18.57
N ALA A 60 23.26 -12.23 -17.36
CA ALA A 60 24.36 -12.79 -16.59
C ALA A 60 24.10 -14.25 -16.18
N GLN A 61 22.87 -14.62 -15.82
CA GLN A 61 22.48 -16.00 -15.54
C GLN A 61 22.64 -16.88 -16.80
N LEU A 62 22.14 -16.42 -17.95
CA LEU A 62 22.25 -17.14 -19.22
C LEU A 62 23.71 -17.32 -19.64
N ALA A 63 24.51 -16.25 -19.60
CA ALA A 63 25.93 -16.31 -19.91
C ALA A 63 26.68 -17.27 -18.99
N SER A 64 26.36 -17.25 -17.69
CA SER A 64 26.92 -18.18 -16.72
C SER A 64 26.58 -19.65 -17.02
N VAL A 65 25.35 -19.95 -17.44
CA VAL A 65 24.96 -21.31 -17.87
C VAL A 65 25.82 -21.77 -19.06
N VAL A 66 26.04 -20.90 -20.05
CA VAL A 66 26.91 -21.21 -21.20
C VAL A 66 28.35 -21.48 -20.75
N VAL A 67 28.88 -20.69 -19.82
CA VAL A 67 30.23 -20.90 -19.26
C VAL A 67 30.35 -22.23 -18.52
N VAL A 68 29.32 -22.61 -17.73
CA VAL A 68 29.29 -23.90 -17.04
C VAL A 68 29.23 -25.06 -18.04
N LEU A 69 28.44 -24.95 -19.11
CA LEU A 69 28.39 -25.98 -20.16
C LEU A 69 29.74 -26.14 -20.86
N LEU A 70 30.42 -25.04 -21.19
CA LEU A 70 31.76 -25.06 -21.78
C LEU A 70 32.79 -25.71 -20.82
N ALA A 71 32.70 -25.40 -19.52
CA ALA A 71 33.54 -25.99 -18.50
C ALA A 71 33.37 -27.52 -18.42
N VAL A 72 32.15 -28.03 -18.48
CA VAL A 72 31.86 -29.47 -18.49
C VAL A 72 32.50 -30.16 -19.71
N VAL A 73 32.42 -29.54 -20.89
CA VAL A 73 33.07 -30.07 -22.10
C VAL A 73 34.60 -30.11 -21.96
N LEU A 74 35.21 -29.06 -21.41
CA LEU A 74 36.66 -28.99 -21.20
C LEU A 74 37.16 -30.03 -20.17
N ILE A 75 36.39 -30.28 -19.11
CA ILE A 75 36.71 -31.32 -18.11
C ILE A 75 36.62 -32.72 -18.74
N ALA A 76 35.64 -32.94 -19.62
CA ALA A 76 35.44 -34.23 -20.31
C ALA A 76 36.53 -34.54 -21.35
N ALA A 77 37.28 -33.55 -21.83
CA ALA A 77 38.34 -33.73 -22.82
C ALA A 77 39.60 -34.47 -22.31
N GLN A 78 39.67 -34.78 -21.01
CA GLN A 78 40.74 -35.56 -20.34
C GLN A 78 42.20 -35.07 -20.51
N ASP A 79 42.41 -33.89 -21.09
CA ASP A 79 43.69 -33.18 -21.07
C ASP A 79 43.86 -32.41 -19.75
N ARG A 80 45.05 -32.49 -19.11
CA ARG A 80 45.34 -31.86 -17.81
C ARG A 80 45.17 -30.34 -17.85
N ILE A 81 45.52 -29.69 -18.95
CA ILE A 81 45.40 -28.23 -19.10
C ILE A 81 43.93 -27.85 -19.31
N ALA A 82 43.20 -28.60 -20.14
CA ALA A 82 41.76 -28.44 -20.34
C ALA A 82 40.95 -28.69 -19.06
N GLN A 83 41.33 -29.68 -18.25
CA GLN A 83 40.68 -29.97 -16.97
C GLN A 83 40.86 -28.86 -15.94
N GLY A 84 42.07 -28.33 -15.79
CA GLY A 84 42.35 -27.24 -14.84
C GLY A 84 41.58 -25.96 -15.20
N SER A 85 41.58 -25.59 -16.48
CA SER A 85 40.82 -24.43 -16.98
C SER A 85 39.30 -24.63 -16.88
N GLY A 86 38.81 -25.84 -17.17
CA GLY A 86 37.42 -26.21 -16.99
C GLY A 86 36.94 -26.09 -15.54
N LEU A 87 37.73 -26.52 -14.56
CA LEU A 87 37.36 -26.41 -13.15
C LEU A 87 37.21 -24.94 -12.71
N VAL A 88 38.14 -24.06 -13.13
CA VAL A 88 38.10 -22.63 -12.83
C VAL A 88 36.86 -21.98 -13.43
N LEU A 89 36.54 -22.30 -14.69
CA LEU A 89 35.34 -21.80 -15.37
C LEU A 89 34.05 -22.29 -14.69
N LEU A 90 34.02 -23.53 -14.20
CA LEU A 90 32.87 -24.09 -13.50
C LEU A 90 32.59 -23.35 -12.20
N PHE A 91 33.63 -23.05 -11.41
CA PHE A 91 33.50 -22.25 -10.19
C PHE A 91 33.10 -20.80 -10.48
N ALA A 92 33.75 -20.14 -11.44
CA ALA A 92 33.43 -18.77 -11.81
C ALA A 92 31.99 -18.64 -12.34
N GLY A 93 31.58 -19.57 -13.22
CA GLY A 93 30.23 -19.68 -13.74
C GLY A 93 29.22 -19.95 -12.63
N GLY A 94 29.41 -21.00 -11.83
CA GLY A 94 28.51 -21.35 -10.73
C GLY A 94 28.30 -20.20 -9.73
N CYS A 95 29.38 -19.53 -9.31
CA CYS A 95 29.32 -18.39 -8.39
C CYS A 95 28.56 -17.19 -8.98
N THR A 96 28.81 -16.85 -10.26
CA THR A 96 28.10 -15.76 -10.94
C THR A 96 26.61 -16.06 -11.13
N PHE A 97 26.24 -17.31 -11.39
CA PHE A 97 24.84 -17.73 -11.44
C PHE A 97 24.14 -17.53 -10.09
N VAL A 98 24.74 -18.04 -9.01
CA VAL A 98 24.17 -17.95 -7.66
C VAL A 98 24.07 -16.49 -7.22
N TRP A 99 25.10 -15.69 -7.47
CA TRP A 99 25.09 -14.26 -7.19
C TRP A 99 23.99 -13.53 -7.96
N ALA A 100 23.90 -13.74 -9.28
CA ALA A 100 22.88 -13.08 -10.10
C ALA A 100 21.46 -13.51 -9.68
N ARG A 101 21.28 -14.79 -9.33
CA ARG A 101 20.01 -15.33 -8.81
C ARG A 101 19.64 -14.77 -7.45
N LYS A 102 20.58 -14.60 -6.52
CA LYS A 102 20.32 -13.94 -5.23
C LYS A 102 19.99 -12.45 -5.43
N ARG A 103 20.76 -11.76 -6.26
CA ARG A 103 20.58 -10.32 -6.54
C ARG A 103 19.29 -10.01 -7.30
N ALA A 104 18.76 -10.96 -8.05
CA ALA A 104 17.45 -10.86 -8.71
C ALA A 104 16.26 -10.95 -7.75
N LYS A 105 16.48 -11.43 -6.51
CA LYS A 105 15.44 -11.51 -5.45
C LYS A 105 15.38 -10.27 -4.55
N VAL A 106 16.36 -9.37 -4.62
CA VAL A 106 16.41 -8.16 -3.79
C VAL A 106 15.46 -7.11 -4.39
N ARG A 107 14.50 -6.62 -3.57
CA ARG A 107 13.55 -5.57 -3.96
C ARG A 107 14.30 -4.26 -4.23
N ASP A 108 13.88 -3.55 -5.29
CA ASP A 108 14.36 -2.20 -5.66
C ASP A 108 13.15 -1.23 -5.68
N GLU A 109 12.16 -1.46 -4.81
CA GLU A 109 11.16 -0.43 -4.50
C GLU A 109 11.88 0.66 -3.73
N PRO A 110 11.82 1.93 -4.16
CA PRO A 110 12.16 3.00 -3.25
C PRO A 110 11.17 2.88 -2.08
N GLU A 111 11.69 2.61 -0.89
CA GLU A 111 10.85 2.51 0.28
C GLU A 111 10.09 3.83 0.43
N ILE A 112 8.91 3.80 1.09
CA ILE A 112 8.15 5.03 1.33
C ILE A 112 9.05 6.09 1.98
N GLU A 113 10.00 5.67 2.81
CA GLU A 113 11.01 6.50 3.47
C GLU A 113 12.06 7.07 2.51
N GLU A 114 12.42 6.36 1.43
CA GLU A 114 13.33 6.88 0.38
C GLU A 114 12.63 7.84 -0.60
N ILE A 115 11.32 7.70 -0.76
CA ILE A 115 10.49 8.60 -1.57
C ILE A 115 10.23 9.92 -0.82
N LEU A 116 10.17 9.87 0.52
CA LEU A 116 9.94 11.02 1.39
C LEU A 116 11.25 11.76 1.64
N THR A 117 11.61 12.71 0.77
CA THR A 117 12.77 13.59 0.98
C THR A 117 12.54 14.66 2.06
N GLU A 118 11.29 14.93 2.43
CA GLU A 118 10.88 15.94 3.42
C GLU A 118 9.73 15.38 4.29
N PRO A 119 9.47 15.94 5.51
CA PRO A 119 8.44 15.46 6.42
C PRO A 119 7.02 15.86 5.97
N ASP A 120 6.60 15.45 4.77
CA ASP A 120 5.21 15.57 4.33
C ASP A 120 4.38 14.39 4.89
N GLU A 121 3.81 14.59 6.07
CA GLU A 121 2.94 13.62 6.73
C GLU A 121 1.70 13.26 5.91
N THR A 122 1.24 14.14 5.01
CA THR A 122 0.07 13.89 4.17
C THR A 122 0.43 12.97 3.01
N LEU A 123 1.56 13.23 2.34
CA LEU A 123 2.09 12.33 1.32
C LEU A 123 2.42 10.96 1.93
N ALA A 124 3.05 10.91 3.10
CA ALA A 124 3.34 9.66 3.80
C ALA A 124 2.07 8.85 4.08
N ARG A 125 0.99 9.51 4.54
CA ARG A 125 -0.33 8.88 4.74
C ARG A 125 -0.91 8.34 3.43
N ASN A 126 -0.88 9.12 2.35
CA ASN A 126 -1.40 8.70 1.06
C ASN A 126 -0.62 7.51 0.48
N LEU A 127 0.70 7.51 0.58
CA LEU A 127 1.55 6.40 0.14
C LEU A 127 1.33 5.13 0.97
N ARG A 128 1.11 5.25 2.28
CA ARG A 128 0.72 4.11 3.13
C ARG A 128 -0.65 3.57 2.76
N ALA A 129 -1.63 4.45 2.56
CA ALA A 129 -2.96 4.04 2.09
C ALA A 129 -2.90 3.34 0.71
N LEU A 130 -1.97 3.73 -0.15
CA LEU A 130 -1.75 3.08 -1.44
C LEU A 130 -1.21 1.66 -1.27
N ASP A 131 -0.27 1.46 -0.35
CA ASP A 131 0.24 0.14 0.00
C ASP A 131 -0.85 -0.74 0.64
N ASP A 132 -1.68 -0.19 1.53
CA ASP A 132 -2.82 -0.89 2.13
C ASP A 132 -3.83 -1.31 1.07
N PHE A 133 -4.17 -0.39 0.14
CA PHE A 133 -5.08 -0.66 -0.97
C PHE A 133 -4.56 -1.81 -1.85
N ARG A 134 -3.26 -1.76 -2.19
CA ARG A 134 -2.55 -2.79 -2.93
C ARG A 134 -2.61 -4.16 -2.23
N LYS A 135 -2.37 -4.19 -0.91
CA LYS A 135 -2.44 -5.42 -0.09
C LYS A 135 -3.86 -5.99 -0.02
N GLN A 136 -4.88 -5.16 0.15
CA GLN A 136 -6.28 -5.61 0.18
C GLN A 136 -6.75 -6.15 -1.16
N ILE A 137 -6.25 -5.62 -2.28
CA ILE A 137 -6.51 -6.23 -3.60
C ILE A 137 -5.80 -7.60 -3.69
N ALA A 138 -4.54 -7.68 -3.24
CA ALA A 138 -3.78 -8.92 -3.30
C ALA A 138 -4.35 -10.05 -2.44
N SER A 139 -4.91 -9.74 -1.27
CA SER A 139 -5.59 -10.71 -0.40
C SER A 139 -6.95 -11.16 -0.97
N GLY A 140 -7.50 -10.41 -1.94
CA GLY A 140 -8.84 -10.63 -2.50
C GLY A 140 -9.96 -9.94 -1.72
N ASP A 141 -9.61 -9.20 -0.67
CA ASP A 141 -10.54 -8.43 0.15
C ASP A 141 -11.23 -7.33 -0.66
N ILE A 142 -10.48 -6.63 -1.51
CA ILE A 142 -11.02 -5.78 -2.55
C ILE A 142 -11.10 -6.60 -3.83
N SER A 143 -12.33 -6.92 -4.24
CA SER A 143 -12.57 -7.66 -5.47
C SER A 143 -12.05 -6.86 -6.67
N CYS A 144 -11.19 -7.49 -7.46
CA CYS A 144 -10.54 -6.91 -8.63
C CYS A 144 -10.89 -7.73 -9.87
N VAL A 145 -11.35 -7.06 -10.91
CA VAL A 145 -11.74 -7.65 -12.19
C VAL A 145 -11.04 -6.94 -13.33
N GLU A 146 -10.78 -7.69 -14.39
CA GLU A 146 -10.34 -7.19 -15.67
C GLU A 146 -11.56 -6.88 -16.54
N ARG A 147 -11.60 -5.68 -17.15
CA ARG A 147 -12.53 -5.35 -18.23
C ARG A 147 -11.83 -5.53 -19.56
N LEU A 148 -12.27 -6.52 -20.32
CA LEU A 148 -11.79 -6.83 -21.66
C LEU A 148 -12.25 -5.77 -22.69
N PRO A 149 -11.60 -5.67 -23.87
CA PRO A 149 -11.98 -4.70 -24.90
C PRO A 149 -13.41 -4.84 -25.43
N ASP A 150 -13.95 -6.06 -25.38
CA ASP A 150 -15.35 -6.39 -25.72
C ASP A 150 -16.35 -5.97 -24.63
N GLY A 151 -15.86 -5.43 -23.51
CA GLY A 151 -16.66 -5.01 -22.36
C GLY A 151 -16.91 -6.10 -21.31
N ASN A 152 -16.50 -7.35 -21.56
CA ASN A 152 -16.69 -8.45 -20.62
C ASN A 152 -15.82 -8.28 -19.38
N LEU A 153 -16.38 -8.67 -18.23
CA LEU A 153 -15.68 -8.65 -16.95
C LEU A 153 -15.14 -10.04 -16.61
N LYS A 154 -13.83 -10.13 -16.38
CA LYS A 154 -13.13 -11.36 -16.04
C LYS A 154 -12.51 -11.23 -14.64
N PRO A 155 -12.75 -12.16 -13.71
CA PRO A 155 -12.07 -12.16 -12.42
C PRO A 155 -10.55 -12.25 -12.57
N VAL A 156 -9.82 -11.46 -11.79
CA VAL A 156 -8.35 -11.55 -11.73
C VAL A 156 -7.97 -12.84 -10.99
N THR A 157 -7.10 -13.65 -11.59
CA THR A 157 -6.70 -14.94 -11.01
C THR A 157 -5.86 -14.74 -9.74
N LYS A 158 -5.84 -15.73 -8.84
CA LYS A 158 -4.97 -15.71 -7.64
C LYS A 158 -3.49 -15.51 -7.97
N SER A 159 -3.01 -16.02 -9.12
CA SER A 159 -1.64 -15.80 -9.58
C SER A 159 -1.40 -14.36 -10.05
N ALA A 160 -2.37 -13.76 -10.73
CA ALA A 160 -2.33 -12.36 -11.16
C ALA A 160 -2.43 -11.38 -9.97
N LEU A 161 -3.19 -11.73 -8.93
CA LEU A 161 -3.28 -10.92 -7.71
C LEU A 161 -1.91 -10.75 -7.01
N ARG A 162 -1.00 -11.73 -7.14
CA ARG A 162 0.37 -11.61 -6.58
C ARG A 162 1.17 -10.47 -7.19
N ALA A 163 0.85 -10.03 -8.40
CA ALA A 163 1.53 -8.90 -9.02
C ALA A 163 1.20 -7.55 -8.36
N PHE A 164 0.13 -7.47 -7.54
CA PHE A 164 -0.06 -6.34 -6.64
C PHE A 164 0.97 -6.34 -5.49
N LEU A 165 1.41 -7.51 -5.00
CA LEU A 165 2.48 -7.58 -3.98
C LEU A 165 3.89 -7.45 -4.54
N ALA A 166 4.06 -7.60 -5.86
CA ALA A 166 5.36 -7.52 -6.50
C ALA A 166 5.92 -6.10 -6.51
N ASP A 167 7.24 -5.98 -6.71
CA ASP A 167 8.06 -4.77 -6.53
C ASP A 167 7.67 -3.51 -7.29
N HIS A 168 6.60 -3.51 -8.09
CA HIS A 168 6.03 -2.29 -8.66
C HIS A 168 4.52 -2.41 -8.85
N GLY A 169 3.84 -3.21 -8.02
CA GLY A 169 2.38 -3.41 -8.07
C GLY A 169 1.59 -2.12 -7.89
N THR A 170 2.20 -1.12 -7.27
CA THR A 170 1.70 0.26 -7.17
C THR A 170 1.39 0.88 -8.53
N LEU A 171 2.19 0.59 -9.56
CA LEU A 171 1.99 1.15 -10.91
C LEU A 171 0.69 0.66 -11.58
N LEU A 172 0.13 -0.46 -11.13
CA LEU A 172 -1.19 -0.94 -11.58
C LEU A 172 -2.31 -0.01 -11.13
N ILE A 173 -2.09 0.69 -10.01
CA ILE A 173 -3.06 1.57 -9.40
C ILE A 173 -2.87 3.00 -9.91
N VAL A 174 -1.62 3.48 -9.95
CA VAL A 174 -1.33 4.92 -10.19
C VAL A 174 -1.01 5.28 -11.63
N SER A 175 -0.64 4.32 -12.49
CA SER A 175 -0.22 4.60 -13.87
C SER A 175 -1.22 4.07 -14.90
N ARG A 176 -1.46 4.87 -15.95
CA ARG A 176 -2.17 4.44 -17.18
C ARG A 176 -1.23 3.96 -18.28
N ASP A 177 0.08 4.16 -18.13
CA ASP A 177 1.07 3.76 -19.13
C ASP A 177 1.31 2.24 -19.04
N GLN A 178 0.81 1.52 -20.04
CA GLN A 178 0.95 0.07 -20.16
C GLN A 178 2.41 -0.37 -20.39
N ASN A 179 3.31 0.52 -20.79
CA ASN A 179 4.73 0.19 -20.87
C ASN A 179 5.36 0.09 -19.48
N LEU A 180 4.90 0.91 -18.52
CA LEU A 180 5.34 0.84 -17.13
C LEU A 180 4.85 -0.44 -16.45
N TRP A 181 3.69 -0.94 -16.85
CA TRP A 181 3.15 -2.21 -16.43
C TRP A 181 4.08 -3.39 -16.77
N GLN A 182 4.76 -3.37 -17.92
CA GLN A 182 5.77 -4.38 -18.27
C GLN A 182 6.97 -4.43 -17.29
N CYS A 183 7.11 -3.43 -16.43
CA CYS A 183 8.14 -3.42 -15.38
C CYS A 183 7.73 -4.25 -14.15
N ILE A 184 6.55 -4.86 -14.08
CA ILE A 184 6.12 -5.65 -12.90
C ILE A 184 6.64 -7.09 -12.98
N PRO A 185 7.35 -7.61 -11.94
CA PRO A 185 7.83 -9.00 -11.93
C PRO A 185 6.69 -10.05 -11.97
N HIS A 186 6.98 -11.25 -12.50
CA HIS A 186 6.13 -12.45 -12.43
C HIS A 186 4.69 -12.35 -13.00
N ARG A 187 4.48 -11.65 -14.13
CA ARG A 187 3.15 -11.43 -14.73
C ARG A 187 2.40 -12.74 -15.08
N PRO A 188 1.07 -12.76 -14.85
CA PRO A 188 0.16 -12.19 -15.84
C PRO A 188 -0.79 -11.17 -15.22
N ILE A 189 -0.69 -9.91 -15.64
CA ILE A 189 -1.77 -8.95 -15.50
C ILE A 189 -2.13 -8.47 -16.91
N PRO A 190 -3.43 -8.37 -17.21
CA PRO A 190 -3.92 -8.01 -18.52
C PRO A 190 -3.49 -6.63 -19.02
N MET A 191 -3.47 -6.49 -20.34
CA MET A 191 -3.25 -5.21 -21.06
C MET A 191 -4.54 -4.37 -21.16
N SER A 192 -5.56 -4.73 -20.39
CA SER A 192 -6.87 -4.11 -20.41
C SER A 192 -7.15 -3.42 -19.07
N GLU A 193 -8.35 -2.87 -18.88
CA GLU A 193 -8.64 -2.01 -17.75
C GLU A 193 -8.94 -2.80 -16.47
N LEU A 194 -8.29 -2.44 -15.35
CA LEU A 194 -8.55 -3.04 -14.05
C LEU A 194 -9.62 -2.24 -13.30
N LEU A 195 -10.63 -2.96 -12.81
CA LEU A 195 -11.70 -2.42 -12.00
C LEU A 195 -11.73 -3.07 -10.60
N VAL A 196 -12.21 -2.31 -9.62
CA VAL A 196 -12.29 -2.74 -8.22
C VAL A 196 -13.66 -2.43 -7.62
N LYS A 197 -14.07 -3.20 -6.62
CA LYS A 197 -15.29 -2.99 -5.85
C LYS A 197 -14.96 -2.67 -4.39
N LEU A 198 -15.31 -1.46 -3.93
CA LEU A 198 -14.85 -0.94 -2.64
C LEU A 198 -15.75 -1.23 -1.44
N GLY A 199 -17.04 -1.53 -1.64
CA GLY A 199 -17.95 -1.96 -0.56
C GLY A 199 -17.84 -1.16 0.76
N GLY A 200 -17.78 0.18 0.71
CA GLY A 200 -17.73 1.03 1.92
C GLY A 200 -16.36 1.15 2.62
N ARG A 201 -15.33 0.42 2.17
CA ARG A 201 -14.01 0.34 2.83
C ARG A 201 -13.28 1.69 2.87
N VAL A 202 -12.65 1.98 4.01
CA VAL A 202 -11.81 3.16 4.24
C VAL A 202 -10.35 2.75 4.31
N ALA A 203 -9.46 3.57 3.74
CA ALA A 203 -8.03 3.39 3.93
C ALA A 203 -7.65 3.45 5.42
N PRO A 204 -7.01 2.41 5.99
CA PRO A 204 -6.57 2.40 7.39
C PRO A 204 -5.76 3.64 7.77
N ALA A 205 -4.85 4.06 6.89
CA ALA A 205 -4.02 5.26 7.07
C ALA A 205 -4.79 6.60 7.08
N LEU A 206 -6.09 6.60 6.72
CA LEU A 206 -6.96 7.77 6.84
C LEU A 206 -7.80 7.80 8.10
N VAL A 207 -7.89 6.68 8.83
CA VAL A 207 -8.54 6.69 10.13
C VAL A 207 -7.58 7.37 11.12
N THR A 208 -7.96 8.55 11.58
CA THR A 208 -7.29 9.31 12.62
C THR A 208 -8.28 9.63 13.73
N SER A 209 -7.78 10.10 14.87
CA SER A 209 -8.66 10.56 15.96
C SER A 209 -9.62 11.67 15.50
N ARG A 210 -9.17 12.53 14.58
CA ARG A 210 -9.98 13.60 14.01
C ARG A 210 -11.08 13.08 13.09
N THR A 211 -10.75 12.20 12.14
CA THR A 211 -11.79 11.64 11.25
C THR A 211 -12.82 10.83 12.00
N LEU A 212 -12.44 10.22 13.14
CA LEU A 212 -13.38 9.53 14.01
C LEU A 212 -14.32 10.54 14.72
N LEU A 213 -13.76 11.63 15.27
CA LEU A 213 -14.54 12.74 15.86
C LEU A 213 -15.53 13.39 14.89
N ASP A 214 -15.12 13.54 13.62
CA ASP A 214 -15.94 14.16 12.56
C ASP A 214 -17.00 13.21 11.97
N THR A 215 -17.15 11.99 12.50
CA THR A 215 -18.15 11.03 11.98
C THR A 215 -19.57 11.58 12.22
N ALA A 216 -20.23 12.08 11.16
CA ALA A 216 -21.55 12.72 11.27
C ALA A 216 -22.65 11.77 11.77
N ASP A 217 -22.65 10.53 11.28
CA ASP A 217 -23.61 9.49 11.67
C ASP A 217 -23.27 8.95 13.07
N GLY A 218 -24.18 9.15 14.03
CA GLY A 218 -24.04 8.69 15.41
C GLY A 218 -23.96 7.16 15.53
N ASP A 219 -24.77 6.42 14.79
CA ASP A 219 -24.78 4.95 14.83
C ASP A 219 -23.47 4.38 14.25
N LEU A 220 -22.96 5.01 13.18
CA LEU A 220 -21.66 4.65 12.62
C LEU A 220 -20.52 4.98 13.58
N PHE A 221 -20.58 6.13 14.25
CA PHE A 221 -19.61 6.49 15.28
C PHE A 221 -19.59 5.42 16.38
N ASP A 222 -20.75 5.04 16.92
CA ASP A 222 -20.85 4.07 18.01
C ASP A 222 -20.34 2.68 17.60
N ARG A 223 -20.65 2.22 16.38
CA ARG A 223 -20.11 0.95 15.85
C ARG A 223 -18.58 0.99 15.75
N ARG A 224 -18.00 2.09 15.28
CA ARG A 224 -16.55 2.27 15.20
C ARG A 224 -15.89 2.29 16.57
N ILE A 225 -16.45 3.05 17.52
CA ILE A 225 -15.96 3.08 18.90
C ILE A 225 -16.00 1.68 19.51
N LYS A 226 -17.11 0.96 19.39
CA LYS A 226 -17.25 -0.41 19.89
C LYS A 226 -16.23 -1.35 19.28
N TRP A 227 -16.03 -1.28 17.95
CA TRP A 227 -15.05 -2.11 17.26
C TRP A 227 -13.62 -1.82 17.75
N LEU A 228 -13.24 -0.55 17.88
CA LEU A 228 -11.89 -0.17 18.33
C LEU A 228 -11.64 -0.56 19.79
N LEU A 229 -12.64 -0.41 20.66
CA LEU A 229 -12.55 -0.82 22.05
C LEU A 229 -12.39 -2.34 22.16
N ALA A 230 -13.23 -3.12 21.47
CA ALA A 230 -13.17 -4.58 21.47
C ALA A 230 -11.79 -5.12 21.06
N HIS A 231 -11.17 -4.50 20.04
CA HIS A 231 -9.83 -4.89 19.60
C HIS A 231 -8.71 -4.45 20.55
N SER A 232 -8.97 -3.45 21.38
CA SER A 232 -8.00 -2.96 22.35
C SER A 232 -8.05 -3.67 23.69
N GLU A 233 -9.20 -4.20 24.13
CA GLU A 233 -9.43 -4.71 25.49
C GLU A 233 -8.41 -5.76 25.95
N ALA A 234 -8.05 -6.70 25.08
CA ALA A 234 -7.10 -7.76 25.40
C ALA A 234 -5.63 -7.30 25.40
N ASP A 235 -5.32 -6.13 24.83
CA ASP A 235 -3.96 -5.62 24.71
C ASP A 235 -3.61 -4.63 25.85
N ARG A 236 -2.69 -5.06 26.72
CA ARG A 236 -2.17 -4.24 27.82
C ARG A 236 -1.39 -3.01 27.34
N ARG A 237 -0.82 -3.05 26.13
CA ARG A 237 -0.06 -1.92 25.54
C ARG A 237 -0.98 -0.85 24.95
N ALA A 238 -2.27 -1.12 24.82
CA ALA A 238 -3.25 -0.21 24.24
C ALA A 238 -3.84 0.82 25.24
N ASN A 239 -3.26 0.99 26.43
CA ASN A 239 -3.77 1.95 27.43
C ASN A 239 -3.92 3.38 26.88
N SER A 240 -2.86 3.93 26.29
CA SER A 240 -2.91 5.29 25.72
C SER A 240 -3.84 5.40 24.50
N PHE A 241 -4.07 4.29 23.79
CA PHE A 241 -5.06 4.22 22.72
C PHE A 241 -6.49 4.27 23.27
N ARG A 242 -6.79 3.48 24.31
CA ARG A 242 -8.07 3.51 25.01
C ARG A 242 -8.35 4.86 25.64
N GLU A 243 -7.36 5.49 26.27
CA GLU A 243 -7.49 6.86 26.79
C GLU A 243 -7.84 7.85 25.67
N ALA A 244 -7.24 7.72 24.49
CA ALA A 244 -7.60 8.56 23.36
C ALA A 244 -9.04 8.35 22.91
N ILE A 245 -9.52 7.09 22.86
CA ILE A 245 -10.92 6.79 22.57
C ILE A 245 -11.85 7.43 23.60
N GLN A 246 -11.52 7.35 24.89
CA GLN A 246 -12.33 7.98 25.94
C GLN A 246 -12.41 9.50 25.77
N ILE A 247 -11.31 10.16 25.38
CA ILE A 247 -11.33 11.59 25.07
C ILE A 247 -12.20 11.88 23.84
N ILE A 248 -12.16 11.03 22.80
CA ILE A 248 -13.00 11.16 21.61
C ILE A 248 -14.49 11.05 21.97
N ILE A 249 -14.85 10.06 22.80
CA ILE A 249 -16.21 9.90 23.33
C ILE A 249 -16.61 11.13 24.15
N ALA A 250 -15.73 11.61 25.04
CA ALA A 250 -15.99 12.79 25.88
C ALA A 250 -16.27 14.04 25.03
N LEU A 251 -15.50 14.27 23.97
CA LEU A 251 -15.68 15.41 23.05
C LEU A 251 -16.98 15.38 22.23
N ARG A 252 -17.63 14.21 22.14
CA ARG A 252 -18.94 14.00 21.47
C ARG A 252 -20.11 13.81 22.44
N ARG A 253 -19.94 14.05 23.75
CA ARG A 253 -21.07 14.03 24.68
C ARG A 253 -22.18 14.98 24.21
N PRO A 254 -23.46 14.59 24.30
CA PRO A 254 -24.58 15.44 23.86
C PRO A 254 -24.59 16.83 24.49
N GLU A 255 -24.19 16.93 25.76
CA GLU A 255 -24.08 18.19 26.52
C GLU A 255 -23.07 19.18 25.95
N LEU A 256 -22.13 18.69 25.14
CA LEU A 256 -21.10 19.50 24.50
C LEU A 256 -21.45 19.82 23.04
N ASP A 257 -22.57 19.31 22.52
CA ASP A 257 -22.91 19.51 21.12
C ASP A 257 -23.17 20.99 20.80
N GLY A 258 -22.78 21.41 19.60
CA GLY A 258 -22.84 22.82 19.17
C GLY A 258 -21.81 23.77 19.82
N LEU A 259 -21.03 23.33 20.81
CA LEU A 259 -19.97 24.15 21.42
C LEU A 259 -18.70 24.17 20.57
N THR A 260 -17.96 25.29 20.61
CA THR A 260 -16.63 25.40 20.00
C THR A 260 -15.62 24.48 20.70
N PHE A 261 -14.57 24.08 19.99
CA PHE A 261 -13.53 23.22 20.57
C PHE A 261 -12.90 23.82 21.82
N GLU A 262 -12.63 25.13 21.85
CA GLU A 262 -12.08 25.81 23.03
C GLU A 262 -13.03 25.73 24.23
N ARG A 263 -14.34 25.86 24.01
CA ARG A 263 -15.31 25.73 25.09
C ARG A 263 -15.45 24.29 25.59
N LYS A 264 -15.39 23.31 24.68
CA LYS A 264 -15.34 21.88 25.05
C LYS A 264 -14.09 21.59 25.87
N LYS A 265 -12.94 22.13 25.47
CA LYS A 265 -11.66 22.01 26.15
C LYS A 265 -11.79 22.52 27.58
N GLU A 266 -12.24 23.77 27.79
CA GLU A 266 -12.46 24.35 29.13
C GLU A 266 -13.32 23.48 30.07
N ILE A 267 -14.38 22.86 29.54
CA ILE A 267 -15.27 21.99 30.33
C ILE A 267 -14.55 20.68 30.69
N LEU A 268 -13.95 20.02 29.70
CA LEU A 268 -13.29 18.73 29.89
C LEU A 268 -11.98 18.83 30.70
N SER A 269 -11.29 19.98 30.68
CA SER A 269 -10.11 20.22 31.52
C SER A 269 -10.48 20.20 33.01
N LYS A 270 -11.68 20.67 33.37
CA LYS A 270 -12.19 20.60 34.75
C LYS A 270 -12.43 19.16 35.20
N GLU A 271 -12.67 18.25 34.25
CA GLU A 271 -12.78 16.80 34.47
C GLU A 271 -11.41 16.09 34.49
N ARG A 272 -10.31 16.84 34.57
CA ARG A 272 -8.92 16.33 34.58
C ARG A 272 -8.48 15.67 33.27
N ILE A 273 -9.12 15.98 32.15
CA ILE A 273 -8.62 15.59 30.83
C ILE A 273 -7.50 16.56 30.40
N SER A 274 -6.38 16.03 29.91
CA SER A 274 -5.23 16.85 29.51
C SER A 274 -5.49 17.64 28.24
N ASP A 275 -5.34 18.96 28.31
CA ASP A 275 -5.46 19.91 27.18
C ASP A 275 -4.57 19.52 26.00
N SER A 276 -3.29 19.24 26.26
CA SER A 276 -2.34 18.82 25.22
C SER A 276 -2.80 17.55 24.49
N ARG A 277 -3.43 16.61 25.21
CA ARG A 277 -3.98 15.40 24.59
C ARG A 277 -5.23 15.71 23.77
N MET A 278 -6.14 16.53 24.30
CA MET A 278 -7.34 16.96 23.58
C MET A 278 -6.98 17.67 22.27
N GLU A 279 -6.00 18.57 22.29
CA GLU A 279 -5.52 19.29 21.10
C GLU A 279 -4.94 18.33 20.05
N LYS A 280 -4.07 17.40 20.46
CA LYS A 280 -3.52 16.39 19.54
C LYS A 280 -4.59 15.46 18.96
N ILE A 281 -5.59 15.11 19.75
CA ILE A 281 -6.71 14.26 19.33
C ILE A 281 -7.62 15.01 18.34
N HIS A 282 -7.97 16.26 18.65
CA HIS A 282 -8.76 17.14 17.79
C HIS A 282 -8.03 17.51 16.49
N ALA A 283 -6.70 17.59 16.51
CA ALA A 283 -5.88 17.80 15.32
C ALA A 283 -5.63 16.52 14.50
N GLY A 284 -5.97 15.33 15.03
CA GLY A 284 -5.77 14.06 14.33
C GLY A 284 -4.33 13.52 14.35
N VAL A 285 -3.46 14.12 15.16
CA VAL A 285 -2.01 13.85 15.18
C VAL A 285 -1.56 13.08 16.42
N TYR A 286 -2.49 12.50 17.19
CA TYR A 286 -2.14 11.79 18.42
C TYR A 286 -1.41 10.46 18.13
N PRO A 287 -0.10 10.32 18.46
CA PRO A 287 0.69 9.19 17.98
C PRO A 287 0.24 7.84 18.53
N ALA A 288 -0.18 7.78 19.80
CA ALA A 288 -0.65 6.53 20.40
C ALA A 288 -1.93 6.03 19.70
N PHE A 289 -2.79 6.93 19.23
CA PHE A 289 -3.96 6.57 18.44
C PHE A 289 -3.55 6.00 17.07
N ASN A 290 -2.78 6.80 16.32
CA ASN A 290 -2.41 6.48 14.94
C ASN A 290 -1.47 5.26 14.83
N ASN A 291 -0.61 5.02 15.82
CA ASN A 291 0.29 3.86 15.82
C ASN A 291 -0.43 2.56 16.15
N TYR A 292 -1.41 2.62 17.06
CA TYR A 292 -2.17 1.43 17.45
C TYR A 292 -3.09 0.94 16.32
N LEU A 293 -3.74 1.87 15.59
CA LEU A 293 -4.56 1.53 14.42
C LEU A 293 -3.82 0.67 13.38
N ARG A 294 -2.50 0.83 13.25
CA ARG A 294 -1.68 0.04 12.31
C ARG A 294 -1.62 -1.45 12.66
N GLN A 295 -1.91 -1.80 13.91
CA GLN A 295 -1.88 -3.17 14.41
C GLN A 295 -3.24 -3.85 14.29
N LEU A 296 -4.29 -3.08 13.98
CA LEU A 296 -5.66 -3.57 13.93
C LEU A 296 -6.01 -4.12 12.54
N PRO A 297 -6.95 -5.09 12.47
CA PRO A 297 -7.47 -5.60 11.20
C PRO A 297 -8.42 -4.57 10.55
N MET A 298 -7.88 -3.44 10.11
CA MET A 298 -8.64 -2.27 9.63
C MET A 298 -9.46 -2.52 8.35
N HIS A 299 -9.35 -3.70 7.74
CA HIS A 299 -10.22 -4.14 6.66
C HIS A 299 -11.62 -4.56 7.15
N GLU A 300 -11.77 -4.86 8.44
CA GLU A 300 -13.04 -5.13 9.12
C GLU A 300 -13.62 -3.87 9.79
N PHE A 301 -12.95 -2.72 9.64
CA PHE A 301 -13.37 -1.46 10.26
C PHE A 301 -14.67 -0.94 9.61
N PRO A 302 -15.74 -0.68 10.41
CA PRO A 302 -17.05 -0.28 9.90
C PRO A 302 -17.10 1.16 9.34
#